data_AF-A0A0Q5Q978-F1
#
_entry.id   AF-A0A0Q5Q978-F1
#
_cell.length_a   1.000
_cell.length_b   1.000
_cell.length_c   1.000
_cell.angle_alpha   90.00
_cell.angle_beta   90.00
_cell.angle_gamma   90.00
#
_symmetry.space_group_name_H-M   'P 1'
#
loop_
_entity.id
_entity.type
_entity.pdbx_description
1 polymer ?
#
loop_
_entity_poly.entity_id
_entity_poly.type
_entity_poly.pdbx_seq_one_letter_code
_entity_poly.pdbx_strand_id
1 'polypeptide(L)'
;MSNNINVNTAPIAPEVVGYVDHSVSNYADAPVGGPFYDATPGIVFNSVPGETYTMYDNGGLIGTIVATKSVTNWTIPAVLANGQHELVLVASNDAGLVSPQVSIPVAIVAGPGAPRFSGLIDHTISNYADADISKPTHDVNPTLTFAGTAGNTISVFEGNHLIGTALITASTVQFTLPTMSNGIHNLSIIETSAAGISVPTHLSLTVAAPVAAPVAAHDAPATPELLGMIDHTVDNNWNFNSGELSNDPNPTVVLTAKIGDVLTVSDNGVVIGSIVATSEQMSWTLPTLADGRHSLTITESNNNGVSDPLTLKLTVYADGALVPADTTPDAPQPAADTNVHTAVGLHDAFVATGDHQTVDLNADPAAYFKQTSAHIEGGEAGVHTLHLTGSNEVLDLTSLTGKTAAAKISGIEVIDLGGHTNSVSLSIVDVLNLGQTDLFMYDGNKQMIVNGSNGDTVDLLHANVARVQEADWENHGTANVGGVEYNVYQHEGAQTELLIQQGVHVVVH
;
A
#
# COMPACT_ATOMS: atom_id res chain seq x y z
N MET A 1 -45.36 -3.94 -83.11
CA MET A 1 -44.00 -4.12 -82.54
C MET A 1 -43.87 -3.13 -81.40
N SER A 2 -44.21 -3.53 -80.18
CA SER A 2 -43.90 -2.72 -79.00
C SER A 2 -42.51 -3.13 -78.54
N ASN A 3 -41.54 -2.28 -78.82
CA ASN A 3 -40.18 -2.37 -78.29
C ASN A 3 -40.28 -2.22 -76.77
N ASN A 4 -40.31 -3.34 -76.06
CA ASN A 4 -39.99 -3.34 -74.64
C ASN A 4 -38.45 -3.29 -74.58
N ILE A 5 -37.90 -2.08 -74.74
CA ILE A 5 -36.53 -1.81 -74.33
C ILE A 5 -36.58 -2.00 -72.81
N ASN A 6 -36.24 -3.20 -72.34
CA ASN A 6 -35.72 -3.35 -71.00
C ASN A 6 -34.50 -2.44 -70.98
N VAL A 7 -34.69 -1.22 -70.45
CA VAL A 7 -33.57 -0.38 -70.06
C VAL A 7 -32.93 -1.16 -68.95
N ASN A 8 -31.94 -1.96 -69.33
CA ASN A 8 -31.09 -2.68 -68.44
C ASN A 8 -30.32 -1.59 -67.68
N THR A 9 -30.87 -1.14 -66.56
CA THR A 9 -30.27 -0.13 -65.70
C THR A 9 -29.24 -0.83 -64.82
N ALA A 10 -28.11 -0.17 -64.61
CA ALA A 10 -27.11 -0.67 -63.67
C ALA A 10 -27.71 -0.78 -62.26
N PRO A 11 -27.25 -1.74 -61.43
CA PRO A 11 -27.63 -1.83 -60.03
C PRO A 11 -27.34 -0.53 -59.26
N ILE A 12 -28.10 -0.28 -58.19
CA ILE A 12 -27.80 0.81 -57.24
C ILE A 12 -26.60 0.45 -56.36
N ALA A 13 -25.95 1.46 -55.78
CA ALA A 13 -24.87 1.25 -54.81
C ALA A 13 -25.39 0.43 -53.61
N PRO A 14 -24.67 -0.63 -53.18
CA PRO A 14 -25.05 -1.41 -51.99
C PRO A 14 -25.13 -0.52 -50.73
N GLU A 15 -26.11 -0.76 -49.86
CA GLU A 15 -26.22 -0.03 -48.59
C GLU A 15 -25.91 -0.99 -47.44
N VAL A 16 -24.81 -0.75 -46.73
CA VAL A 16 -24.45 -1.51 -45.52
C VAL A 16 -25.29 -1.01 -44.36
N VAL A 17 -26.03 -1.92 -43.74
CA VAL A 17 -26.99 -1.65 -42.66
C VAL A 17 -26.58 -2.27 -41.32
N GLY A 18 -25.50 -3.06 -41.28
CA GLY A 18 -25.00 -3.65 -40.03
C GLY A 18 -23.69 -4.42 -40.21
N TYR A 19 -23.09 -4.77 -39.07
CA TYR A 19 -21.84 -5.51 -38.97
C TYR A 19 -21.94 -6.60 -37.90
N VAL A 20 -21.25 -7.72 -38.10
CA VAL A 20 -21.23 -8.86 -37.18
C VAL A 20 -19.79 -9.18 -36.79
N ASP A 21 -19.51 -9.18 -35.49
CA ASP A 21 -18.25 -9.70 -34.94
C ASP A 21 -18.50 -11.07 -34.30
N HIS A 22 -17.83 -12.12 -34.80
CA HIS A 22 -18.03 -13.50 -34.33
C HIS A 22 -17.19 -13.87 -33.09
N SER A 23 -16.37 -12.95 -32.57
CA SER A 23 -15.50 -13.19 -31.41
C SER A 23 -16.24 -13.16 -30.06
N VAL A 24 -17.42 -12.51 -30.00
CA VAL A 24 -18.25 -12.40 -28.79
C VAL A 24 -19.44 -13.36 -28.86
N SER A 25 -19.66 -14.15 -27.78
CA SER A 25 -20.63 -15.26 -27.76
C SER A 25 -22.11 -14.87 -27.95
N ASN A 26 -22.42 -13.59 -28.16
CA ASN A 26 -23.78 -13.07 -28.24
C ASN A 26 -24.17 -12.44 -29.59
N TYR A 27 -23.41 -12.63 -30.68
CA TYR A 27 -23.77 -12.07 -32.00
C TYR A 27 -24.16 -10.58 -31.90
N ALA A 28 -23.43 -9.82 -31.08
CA ALA A 28 -23.73 -8.40 -30.91
C ALA A 28 -23.33 -7.67 -32.20
N ASP A 29 -24.25 -6.85 -32.73
CA ASP A 29 -23.95 -5.93 -33.83
C ASP A 29 -22.77 -5.05 -33.41
N ALA A 30 -21.63 -5.16 -34.11
CA ALA A 30 -20.54 -4.24 -33.89
C ALA A 30 -21.03 -2.83 -34.25
N PRO A 31 -20.72 -1.78 -33.44
CA PRO A 31 -21.05 -0.41 -33.83
C PRO A 31 -20.46 -0.12 -35.20
N VAL A 32 -21.21 0.55 -36.08
CA VAL A 32 -20.73 0.98 -37.39
C VAL A 32 -19.40 1.74 -37.21
N GLY A 33 -18.31 1.16 -37.73
CA GLY A 33 -16.96 1.74 -37.67
C GLY A 33 -16.11 1.38 -36.44
N GLY A 34 -16.52 0.44 -35.59
CA GLY A 34 -15.69 -0.09 -34.49
C GLY A 34 -14.61 -1.09 -34.95
N PRO A 35 -13.59 -1.38 -34.10
CA PRO A 35 -12.67 -2.48 -34.35
C PRO A 35 -13.41 -3.83 -34.28
N PHE A 36 -13.01 -4.77 -35.14
CA PHE A 36 -13.40 -6.16 -35.12
C PHE A 36 -12.31 -7.01 -34.50
N TYR A 37 -12.74 -8.01 -33.77
CA TYR A 37 -11.90 -8.97 -33.06
C TYR A 37 -11.95 -10.37 -33.71
N ASP A 38 -12.73 -10.47 -34.78
CA ASP A 38 -12.78 -11.61 -35.69
C ASP A 38 -12.13 -11.22 -37.03
N ALA A 39 -11.27 -12.11 -37.55
CA ALA A 39 -10.60 -11.93 -38.84
C ALA A 39 -11.52 -12.20 -40.06
N THR A 40 -12.75 -12.68 -39.83
CA THR A 40 -13.78 -12.93 -40.86
C THR A 40 -15.12 -12.30 -40.48
N PRO A 41 -15.18 -10.96 -40.24
CA PRO A 41 -16.41 -10.35 -39.74
C PRO A 41 -17.54 -10.46 -40.77
N GLY A 42 -18.78 -10.35 -40.31
CA GLY A 42 -19.95 -10.30 -41.18
C GLY A 42 -20.33 -8.87 -41.53
N ILE A 43 -20.84 -8.67 -42.74
CA ILE A 43 -21.51 -7.44 -43.15
C ILE A 43 -22.97 -7.72 -43.50
N VAL A 44 -23.85 -6.81 -43.12
CA VAL A 44 -25.27 -6.88 -43.47
C VAL A 44 -25.58 -5.73 -44.42
N PHE A 45 -26.13 -6.03 -45.59
CA PHE A 45 -26.44 -5.00 -46.59
C PHE A 45 -27.74 -5.28 -47.33
N ASN A 46 -28.38 -4.21 -47.79
CA ASN A 46 -29.55 -4.28 -48.68
C ASN A 46 -29.12 -4.85 -50.03
N SER A 47 -29.86 -5.84 -50.53
CA SER A 47 -29.51 -6.56 -51.75
C SER A 47 -30.71 -6.87 -52.64
N VAL A 48 -30.49 -7.14 -53.92
CA VAL A 48 -31.53 -7.51 -54.87
C VAL A 48 -31.37 -8.99 -55.25
N PRO A 49 -32.39 -9.85 -55.04
CA PRO A 49 -32.31 -11.26 -55.42
C PRO A 49 -31.94 -11.46 -56.90
N GLY A 50 -30.93 -12.27 -57.15
CA GLY A 50 -30.38 -12.55 -58.48
C GLY A 50 -29.17 -11.68 -58.87
N GLU A 51 -28.95 -10.53 -58.23
CA GLU A 51 -27.72 -9.76 -58.46
C GLU A 51 -26.51 -10.41 -57.79
N THR A 52 -25.35 -10.24 -58.42
CA THR A 52 -24.06 -10.69 -57.88
C THR A 52 -23.36 -9.53 -57.17
N TYR A 53 -22.93 -9.76 -55.93
CA TYR A 53 -22.15 -8.83 -55.13
C TYR A 53 -20.70 -9.29 -55.09
N THR A 54 -19.78 -8.38 -55.37
CA THR A 54 -18.33 -8.61 -55.43
C THR A 54 -17.63 -7.76 -54.39
N MET A 55 -16.79 -8.39 -53.57
CA MET A 55 -16.05 -7.76 -52.48
C MET A 55 -14.56 -7.71 -52.79
N TYR A 56 -13.95 -6.55 -52.56
CA TYR A 56 -12.51 -6.35 -52.62
C TYR A 56 -11.97 -5.90 -51.26
N ASP A 57 -10.73 -6.26 -50.94
CA ASP A 57 -9.96 -5.70 -49.83
C ASP A 57 -8.72 -5.01 -50.41
N ASN A 58 -8.58 -3.70 -50.17
CA ASN A 58 -7.46 -2.90 -50.67
C ASN A 58 -7.20 -3.07 -52.19
N GLY A 59 -8.27 -3.27 -52.96
CA GLY A 59 -8.26 -3.48 -54.41
C GLY A 59 -8.08 -4.94 -54.88
N GLY A 60 -7.79 -5.89 -53.98
CA GLY A 60 -7.75 -7.31 -54.28
C GLY A 60 -9.11 -7.98 -54.13
N LEU A 61 -9.53 -8.80 -55.10
CA LEU A 61 -10.80 -9.53 -55.02
C LEU A 61 -10.74 -10.56 -53.88
N ILE A 62 -11.68 -10.48 -52.93
CA ILE A 62 -11.76 -11.43 -51.81
C ILE A 62 -12.97 -12.36 -51.89
N GLY A 63 -14.02 -12.00 -52.64
CA GLY A 63 -15.08 -12.96 -52.97
C GLY A 63 -16.28 -12.38 -53.71
N THR A 64 -17.19 -13.28 -54.05
CA THR A 64 -18.46 -12.98 -54.73
C THR A 64 -19.62 -13.77 -54.12
N ILE A 65 -20.82 -13.22 -54.16
CA ILE A 65 -22.05 -13.90 -53.75
C ILE A 65 -23.22 -13.48 -54.63
N VAL A 66 -24.09 -14.42 -54.99
CA VAL A 66 -25.38 -14.11 -55.62
C VAL A 66 -26.42 -13.92 -54.52
N ALA A 67 -27.05 -12.76 -54.45
CA ALA A 67 -28.07 -12.49 -53.44
C ALA A 67 -29.32 -13.34 -53.68
N THR A 68 -29.86 -13.93 -52.62
CA THR A 68 -31.10 -14.74 -52.66
C THR A 68 -32.27 -14.07 -51.94
N LYS A 69 -32.01 -12.97 -51.23
CA LYS A 69 -32.95 -12.24 -50.38
C LYS A 69 -32.77 -10.73 -50.58
N SER A 70 -33.68 -9.94 -50.02
CA SER A 70 -33.60 -8.47 -50.06
C SER A 70 -32.61 -7.87 -49.06
N VAL A 71 -32.15 -8.65 -48.08
CA VAL A 71 -31.08 -8.32 -47.14
C VAL A 71 -30.15 -9.52 -47.09
N THR A 72 -28.87 -9.26 -47.30
CA THR A 72 -27.83 -10.29 -47.27
C THR A 72 -26.96 -10.08 -46.03
N ASN A 73 -26.81 -11.14 -45.24
CA ASN A 73 -25.76 -11.24 -44.22
C ASN A 73 -24.63 -12.07 -44.84
N TRP A 74 -23.47 -11.45 -45.02
CA TRP A 74 -22.31 -12.05 -45.65
C TRP A 74 -21.10 -12.03 -44.72
N THR A 75 -20.69 -13.21 -44.25
CA THR A 75 -19.37 -13.42 -43.65
C THR A 75 -18.30 -13.17 -44.69
N ILE A 76 -17.35 -12.29 -44.40
CA ILE A 76 -16.26 -11.98 -45.33
C ILE A 76 -15.52 -13.29 -45.67
N PRO A 77 -15.39 -13.62 -46.96
CA PRO A 77 -14.91 -14.94 -47.41
C PRO A 77 -13.39 -15.12 -47.30
N ALA A 78 -12.64 -14.06 -46.98
CA ALA A 78 -11.20 -14.10 -46.76
C ALA A 78 -10.86 -13.74 -45.31
N VAL A 79 -9.80 -14.37 -44.77
CA VAL A 79 -9.21 -14.01 -43.48
C VAL A 79 -8.47 -12.69 -43.66
N LEU A 80 -8.95 -11.64 -43.00
CA LEU A 80 -8.32 -10.33 -42.98
C LEU A 80 -7.16 -10.31 -41.97
N ALA A 81 -6.08 -9.62 -42.31
CA ALA A 81 -4.94 -9.48 -41.41
C ALA A 81 -5.24 -8.46 -40.30
N ASN A 82 -4.41 -8.40 -39.25
CA ASN A 82 -4.54 -7.34 -38.26
C ASN A 82 -4.20 -5.97 -38.90
N GLY A 83 -5.01 -4.97 -38.63
CA GLY A 83 -4.83 -3.60 -39.14
C GLY A 83 -6.07 -3.05 -39.84
N GLN A 84 -5.86 -1.95 -40.56
CA GLN A 84 -6.91 -1.26 -41.32
C GLN A 84 -7.08 -1.91 -42.70
N HIS A 85 -8.33 -2.12 -43.07
CA HIS A 85 -8.78 -2.69 -44.33
C HIS A 85 -9.79 -1.75 -44.98
N GLU A 86 -9.58 -1.44 -46.25
CA GLU A 86 -10.57 -0.73 -47.06
C GLU A 86 -11.31 -1.75 -47.93
N LEU A 87 -12.49 -2.18 -47.45
CA LEU A 87 -13.32 -3.10 -48.21
C LEU A 87 -14.15 -2.33 -49.23
N VAL A 88 -14.34 -2.91 -50.41
CA VAL A 88 -15.15 -2.33 -51.48
C VAL A 88 -16.19 -3.34 -51.95
N LEU A 89 -17.46 -2.94 -51.88
CA LEU A 89 -18.59 -3.74 -52.34
C LEU A 89 -19.18 -3.18 -53.64
N VAL A 90 -19.39 -4.07 -54.62
CA VAL A 90 -19.94 -3.73 -55.95
C VAL A 90 -21.02 -4.74 -56.34
N ALA A 91 -22.19 -4.27 -56.76
CA ALA A 91 -23.24 -5.13 -57.32
C ALA A 91 -23.14 -5.19 -58.84
N SER A 92 -23.50 -6.34 -59.43
CA SER A 92 -23.62 -6.53 -60.88
C SER A 92 -24.85 -7.35 -61.22
N ASN A 93 -25.55 -6.99 -62.31
CA ASN A 93 -26.71 -7.73 -62.80
C ASN A 93 -26.34 -8.76 -63.89
N ASP A 94 -27.31 -9.57 -64.33
CA ASP A 94 -27.13 -10.62 -65.35
C ASP A 94 -26.63 -10.11 -66.71
N ALA A 95 -26.77 -8.81 -66.96
CA ALA A 95 -26.33 -8.18 -68.18
C ALA A 95 -24.96 -7.48 -68.06
N GLY A 96 -24.28 -7.69 -66.93
CA GLY A 96 -22.90 -7.25 -66.68
C GLY A 96 -22.74 -5.77 -66.34
N LEU A 97 -23.83 -5.06 -66.04
CA LEU A 97 -23.75 -3.67 -65.56
C LEU A 97 -23.44 -3.66 -64.07
N VAL A 98 -22.61 -2.71 -63.64
CA VAL A 98 -22.11 -2.60 -62.26
C VAL A 98 -22.61 -1.35 -61.56
N SER A 99 -22.81 -1.43 -60.24
CA SER A 99 -23.13 -0.28 -59.38
C SER A 99 -21.93 0.65 -59.20
N PRO A 100 -22.14 1.88 -58.68
CA PRO A 100 -21.08 2.60 -57.98
C PRO A 100 -20.48 1.74 -56.86
N GLN A 101 -19.20 1.97 -56.57
CA GLN A 101 -18.48 1.28 -55.49
C GLN A 101 -18.86 1.85 -54.13
N VAL A 102 -18.86 0.98 -53.11
CA VAL A 102 -19.13 1.35 -51.72
C VAL A 102 -17.94 0.94 -50.86
N SER A 103 -17.31 1.95 -50.25
CA SER A 103 -16.20 1.83 -49.32
C SER A 103 -16.67 1.50 -47.91
N ILE A 104 -16.05 0.51 -47.29
CA ILE A 104 -16.38 -0.02 -45.98
C ILE A 104 -15.07 -0.16 -45.20
N PRO A 105 -14.67 0.87 -44.42
CA PRO A 105 -13.46 0.80 -43.61
C PRO A 105 -13.67 -0.17 -42.44
N VAL A 106 -12.75 -1.11 -42.27
CA VAL A 106 -12.75 -2.14 -41.24
C VAL A 106 -11.39 -2.16 -40.55
N ALA A 107 -11.36 -2.31 -39.24
CA ALA A 107 -10.13 -2.49 -38.48
C ALA A 107 -10.14 -3.83 -37.76
N ILE A 108 -9.22 -4.73 -38.07
CA ILE A 108 -9.05 -6.00 -37.35
C ILE A 108 -8.01 -5.81 -36.25
N VAL A 109 -8.38 -6.15 -35.01
CA VAL A 109 -7.52 -6.04 -33.84
C VAL A 109 -7.01 -7.41 -33.43
N ALA A 110 -5.71 -7.50 -33.19
CA ALA A 110 -5.07 -8.71 -32.72
C ALA A 110 -5.57 -9.09 -31.31
N GLY A 111 -5.72 -10.40 -31.08
CA GLY A 111 -5.82 -10.97 -29.73
C GLY A 111 -4.60 -10.62 -28.86
N PRO A 112 -4.70 -10.80 -27.53
CA PRO A 112 -3.59 -10.50 -26.64
C PRO A 112 -2.39 -11.42 -26.89
N GLY A 113 -1.19 -10.92 -26.59
CA GLY A 113 0.02 -11.74 -26.55
C GLY A 113 0.00 -12.71 -25.36
N ALA A 114 0.86 -13.72 -25.39
CA ALA A 114 1.06 -14.59 -24.23
C ALA A 114 1.61 -13.77 -23.04
N PRO A 115 1.07 -13.94 -21.82
CA PRO A 115 1.61 -13.32 -20.61
C PRO A 115 3.08 -13.64 -20.44
N ARG A 116 3.93 -12.64 -20.18
CA ARG A 116 5.34 -12.90 -19.93
C ARG A 116 5.58 -13.04 -18.44
N PHE A 117 5.98 -14.23 -17.99
CA PHE A 117 6.46 -14.42 -16.62
C PHE A 117 7.70 -13.55 -16.37
N SER A 118 7.70 -12.80 -15.27
CA SER A 118 8.77 -11.86 -14.93
C SER A 118 9.38 -12.09 -13.56
N GLY A 119 8.71 -12.83 -12.66
CA GLY A 119 9.24 -13.08 -11.32
C GLY A 119 8.38 -14.03 -10.50
N LEU A 120 8.99 -14.65 -9.50
CA LEU A 120 8.36 -15.48 -8.47
C LEU A 120 8.79 -14.92 -7.12
N ILE A 121 7.87 -14.78 -6.19
CA ILE A 121 8.16 -14.37 -4.82
C ILE A 121 7.92 -15.60 -3.94
N ASP A 122 8.97 -16.01 -3.24
CA ASP A 122 8.94 -16.98 -2.15
C ASP A 122 8.90 -16.19 -0.84
N HIS A 123 7.76 -16.21 -0.14
CA HIS A 123 7.57 -15.43 1.10
C HIS A 123 8.25 -16.07 2.33
N THR A 124 9.00 -17.17 2.16
CA THR A 124 9.70 -17.86 3.26
C THR A 124 11.18 -17.50 3.37
N ILE A 125 11.72 -16.74 2.41
CA ILE A 125 13.13 -16.33 2.40
C ILE A 125 13.27 -14.81 2.62
N SER A 126 14.23 -14.43 3.47
CA SER A 126 14.58 -13.02 3.71
C SER A 126 15.24 -12.43 2.47
N ASN A 127 14.50 -11.57 1.73
CA ASN A 127 14.95 -10.54 0.76
C ASN A 127 14.04 -10.34 -0.48
N TYR A 128 12.85 -10.95 -0.59
CA TYR A 128 11.95 -10.79 -1.76
C TYR A 128 12.68 -10.90 -3.12
N ALA A 129 13.78 -11.66 -3.20
CA ALA A 129 14.48 -11.80 -4.45
C ALA A 129 13.53 -12.48 -5.44
N ASP A 130 13.42 -11.93 -6.66
CA ASP A 130 12.78 -12.63 -7.79
C ASP A 130 13.38 -14.04 -7.87
N ALA A 131 12.64 -15.01 -7.36
CA ALA A 131 13.08 -16.38 -7.27
C ALA A 131 13.17 -16.93 -8.70
N ASP A 132 14.30 -17.54 -9.00
CA ASP A 132 14.47 -18.31 -10.24
C ASP A 132 13.48 -19.48 -10.18
N ILE A 133 12.43 -19.44 -11.01
CA ILE A 133 11.39 -20.47 -11.07
C ILE A 133 11.94 -21.88 -11.37
N SER A 134 13.18 -21.99 -11.83
CA SER A 134 13.86 -23.29 -11.98
C SER A 134 14.32 -23.91 -10.65
N LYS A 135 14.23 -23.17 -9.53
CA LYS A 135 14.55 -23.63 -8.18
C LYS A 135 13.28 -23.98 -7.40
N PRO A 136 13.34 -24.95 -6.47
CA PRO A 136 12.24 -25.18 -5.55
C PRO A 136 11.99 -23.96 -4.66
N THR A 137 10.73 -23.57 -4.53
CA THR A 137 10.25 -22.67 -3.48
C THR A 137 9.89 -23.48 -2.24
N HIS A 138 10.07 -22.90 -1.05
CA HIS A 138 9.58 -23.50 0.20
C HIS A 138 8.27 -22.85 0.68
N ASP A 139 7.79 -21.87 -0.08
CA ASP A 139 6.51 -21.25 0.10
C ASP A 139 5.39 -22.07 -0.51
N VAL A 140 4.35 -22.34 0.30
CA VAL A 140 3.14 -23.04 -0.13
C VAL A 140 2.13 -22.09 -0.80
N ASN A 141 2.34 -20.78 -0.75
CA ASN A 141 1.50 -19.73 -1.35
C ASN A 141 2.35 -18.71 -2.13
N PRO A 142 3.19 -19.12 -3.09
CA PRO A 142 4.10 -18.18 -3.74
C PRO A 142 3.36 -17.23 -4.68
N THR A 143 3.91 -16.03 -4.86
CA THR A 143 3.35 -15.01 -5.77
C THR A 143 4.08 -15.01 -7.10
N LEU A 144 3.32 -15.09 -8.20
CA LEU A 144 3.85 -15.02 -9.57
C LEU A 144 3.64 -13.62 -10.14
N THR A 145 4.64 -13.07 -10.80
CA THR A 145 4.57 -11.79 -11.50
C THR A 145 4.56 -12.02 -13.00
N PHE A 146 3.60 -11.40 -13.69
CA PHE A 146 3.46 -11.43 -15.13
C PHE A 146 3.41 -10.02 -15.72
N ALA A 147 3.98 -9.85 -16.91
CA ALA A 147 3.73 -8.70 -17.78
C ALA A 147 2.68 -9.06 -18.83
N GLY A 148 1.74 -8.14 -19.04
CA GLY A 148 0.65 -8.27 -20.00
C GLY A 148 0.04 -6.91 -20.32
N THR A 149 -1.15 -6.89 -20.93
CA THR A 149 -1.77 -5.64 -21.39
C THR A 149 -2.79 -5.14 -20.38
N ALA A 150 -2.65 -3.89 -19.92
CA ALA A 150 -3.59 -3.27 -19.00
C ALA A 150 -5.03 -3.30 -19.55
N GLY A 151 -5.98 -3.68 -18.71
CA GLY A 151 -7.38 -3.91 -19.05
C GLY A 151 -7.73 -5.35 -19.41
N ASN A 152 -6.75 -6.22 -19.66
CA ASN A 152 -6.98 -7.64 -19.90
C ASN A 152 -7.04 -8.44 -18.59
N THR A 153 -7.48 -9.69 -18.66
CA THR A 153 -7.54 -10.61 -17.51
C THR A 153 -6.58 -11.77 -17.72
N ILE A 154 -5.72 -12.06 -16.74
CA ILE A 154 -4.97 -13.33 -16.70
C ILE A 154 -5.82 -14.42 -16.05
N SER A 155 -5.72 -15.64 -16.57
CA SER A 155 -6.30 -16.86 -16.00
C SER A 155 -5.19 -17.88 -15.80
N VAL A 156 -5.03 -18.37 -14.57
CA VAL A 156 -4.00 -19.34 -14.19
C VAL A 156 -4.66 -20.71 -14.01
N PHE A 157 -4.12 -21.73 -14.67
CA PHE A 157 -4.61 -23.11 -14.63
C PHE A 157 -3.53 -24.07 -14.16
N GLU A 158 -3.93 -25.14 -13.49
CA GLU A 158 -3.13 -26.37 -13.35
C GLU A 158 -3.83 -27.49 -14.13
N GLY A 159 -3.19 -27.93 -15.21
CA GLY A 159 -3.86 -28.76 -16.21
C GLY A 159 -5.10 -28.05 -16.78
N ASN A 160 -6.28 -28.62 -16.57
CA ASN A 160 -7.56 -28.05 -17.00
C ASN A 160 -8.33 -27.36 -15.85
N HIS A 161 -7.77 -27.33 -14.63
CA HIS A 161 -8.42 -26.73 -13.48
C HIS A 161 -8.03 -25.26 -13.38
N LEU A 162 -9.04 -24.37 -13.37
CA LEU A 162 -8.81 -22.94 -13.14
C LEU A 162 -8.45 -22.73 -11.68
N ILE A 163 -7.24 -22.25 -11.43
CA ILE A 163 -6.76 -21.85 -10.10
C ILE A 163 -7.36 -20.49 -9.74
N GLY A 164 -7.35 -19.55 -10.67
CA GLY A 164 -7.94 -18.24 -10.48
C GLY A 164 -7.64 -17.27 -11.61
N THR A 165 -8.10 -16.03 -11.44
CA THR A 165 -7.99 -14.96 -12.42
C THR A 165 -7.55 -13.66 -11.76
N ALA A 166 -6.83 -12.80 -12.49
CA ALA A 166 -6.51 -11.45 -12.04
C ALA A 166 -6.65 -10.44 -13.19
N LEU A 167 -7.16 -9.25 -12.87
CA LEU A 167 -7.21 -8.13 -13.80
C LEU A 167 -5.82 -7.49 -13.89
N ILE A 168 -5.35 -7.26 -15.12
CA ILE A 168 -4.12 -6.53 -15.36
C ILE A 168 -4.45 -5.03 -15.28
N THR A 169 -4.10 -4.37 -14.18
CA THR A 169 -4.37 -2.93 -13.98
C THR A 169 -3.26 -2.02 -14.52
N ALA A 170 -2.03 -2.54 -14.64
CA ALA A 170 -0.85 -1.83 -15.15
C ALA A 170 -0.11 -2.67 -16.21
N SER A 171 1.17 -2.41 -16.48
CA SER A 171 1.97 -3.26 -17.38
C SER A 171 2.36 -4.62 -16.77
N THR A 172 2.20 -4.76 -15.45
CA THR A 172 2.48 -5.97 -14.69
C THR A 172 1.31 -6.30 -13.77
N VAL A 173 1.19 -7.58 -13.42
CA VAL A 173 0.19 -8.11 -12.49
C VAL A 173 0.85 -9.17 -11.61
N GLN A 174 0.51 -9.16 -10.33
CA GLN A 174 0.88 -10.21 -9.38
C GLN A 174 -0.29 -11.16 -9.16
N PHE A 175 0.01 -12.45 -9.04
CA PHE A 175 -0.95 -13.50 -8.77
C PHE A 175 -0.40 -14.45 -7.71
N THR A 176 -0.95 -14.37 -6.50
CA THR A 176 -0.62 -15.30 -5.40
C THR A 176 -1.35 -16.62 -5.61
N LEU A 177 -0.59 -17.72 -5.68
CA LEU A 177 -1.17 -19.06 -5.78
C LEU A 177 -1.92 -19.42 -4.47
N PRO A 178 -3.00 -20.22 -4.55
CA PRO A 178 -3.59 -20.82 -3.37
C PRO A 178 -2.61 -21.80 -2.72
N THR A 179 -2.97 -22.39 -1.59
CA THR A 179 -2.07 -23.29 -0.87
C THR A 179 -1.79 -24.54 -1.72
N MET A 180 -0.54 -24.65 -2.17
CA MET A 180 -0.04 -25.70 -3.05
C MET A 180 0.53 -26.85 -2.21
N SER A 181 0.36 -28.08 -2.69
CA SER A 181 1.01 -29.24 -2.09
C SER A 181 2.51 -29.28 -2.40
N ASN A 182 3.29 -30.04 -1.63
CA ASN A 182 4.67 -30.34 -2.03
C ASN A 182 4.67 -31.13 -3.35
N GLY A 183 5.47 -30.72 -4.32
CA GLY A 183 5.61 -31.37 -5.61
C GLY A 183 5.85 -30.43 -6.78
N ILE A 184 5.80 -30.99 -7.99
CA ILE A 184 5.90 -30.23 -9.24
C ILE A 184 4.48 -29.88 -9.71
N HIS A 185 4.27 -28.59 -9.95
CA HIS A 185 3.03 -28.00 -10.44
C HIS A 185 3.24 -27.42 -11.83
N ASN A 186 2.49 -27.91 -12.82
CA ASN A 186 2.58 -27.46 -14.21
C ASN A 186 1.45 -26.47 -14.49
N LEU A 187 1.81 -25.20 -14.58
CA LEU A 187 0.88 -24.10 -14.71
C LEU A 187 0.74 -23.66 -16.18
N SER A 188 -0.47 -23.26 -16.55
CA SER A 188 -0.81 -22.68 -17.85
C SER A 188 -1.50 -21.34 -17.62
N ILE A 189 -0.94 -20.26 -18.17
CA ILE A 189 -1.42 -18.90 -17.94
C ILE A 189 -1.86 -18.29 -19.26
N ILE A 190 -3.11 -17.83 -19.33
CA ILE A 190 -3.74 -17.27 -20.53
C ILE A 190 -4.16 -15.83 -20.25
N GLU A 191 -3.94 -14.94 -21.21
CA GLU A 191 -4.48 -13.58 -21.20
C GLU A 191 -5.76 -13.53 -22.03
N THR A 192 -6.80 -12.90 -21.52
CA THR A 192 -8.08 -12.74 -22.19
C THR A 192 -8.41 -11.26 -22.35
N SER A 193 -8.84 -10.88 -23.55
CA SER A 193 -9.38 -9.56 -23.86
C SER A 193 -10.66 -9.67 -24.70
N ALA A 194 -11.24 -8.53 -25.09
CA ALA A 194 -12.33 -8.51 -26.07
C ALA A 194 -11.89 -9.10 -27.43
N ALA A 195 -10.59 -9.07 -27.72
CA ALA A 195 -9.98 -9.61 -28.95
C ALA A 195 -9.75 -11.14 -28.91
N GLY A 196 -10.21 -11.81 -27.86
CA GLY A 196 -10.04 -13.25 -27.66
C GLY A 196 -9.00 -13.59 -26.60
N ILE A 197 -8.44 -14.80 -26.72
CA ILE A 197 -7.48 -15.36 -25.76
C ILE A 197 -6.09 -15.49 -26.39
N SER A 198 -5.05 -15.34 -25.58
CA SER A 198 -3.68 -15.58 -26.01
C SER A 198 -3.33 -17.06 -26.03
N VAL A 199 -2.21 -17.39 -26.67
CA VAL A 199 -1.57 -18.69 -26.45
C VAL A 199 -1.04 -18.76 -25.00
N PRO A 200 -1.12 -19.92 -24.34
CA PRO A 200 -0.73 -20.04 -22.94
C PRO A 200 0.78 -19.91 -22.74
N THR A 201 1.16 -19.28 -21.62
CA THR A 201 2.49 -19.40 -21.05
C THR A 201 2.54 -20.58 -20.09
N HIS A 202 3.47 -21.49 -20.30
CA HIS A 202 3.64 -22.68 -19.47
C HIS A 202 4.79 -22.49 -18.48
N LEU A 203 4.53 -22.79 -17.21
CA LEU A 203 5.52 -22.76 -16.13
C LEU A 203 5.55 -24.12 -15.41
N SER A 204 6.72 -24.50 -14.92
CA SER A 204 6.89 -25.65 -14.03
C SER A 204 7.44 -25.15 -12.71
N LEU A 205 6.60 -25.16 -11.68
CA LEU A 205 6.93 -24.71 -10.33
C LEU A 205 7.17 -25.93 -9.45
N THR A 206 8.23 -25.92 -8.64
CA THR A 206 8.45 -26.97 -7.63
C THR A 206 8.24 -26.37 -6.24
N VAL A 207 7.25 -26.88 -5.51
CA VAL A 207 7.03 -26.56 -4.09
C VAL A 207 7.68 -27.67 -3.26
N ALA A 208 8.69 -27.32 -2.48
CA ALA A 208 9.38 -28.24 -1.59
C ALA A 208 8.79 -28.16 -0.19
N ALA A 209 8.84 -29.29 0.53
CA ALA A 209 8.57 -29.27 1.96
C ALA A 209 9.51 -28.27 2.65
N PRO A 210 9.05 -27.54 3.67
CA PRO A 210 9.93 -26.67 4.46
C PRO A 210 11.19 -27.45 4.87
N VAL A 211 12.36 -26.86 4.62
CA VAL A 211 13.61 -27.49 5.07
C VAL A 211 13.61 -27.45 6.58
N ALA A 212 13.40 -28.60 7.22
CA ALA A 212 13.75 -28.77 8.61
C ALA A 212 15.26 -28.51 8.71
N ALA A 213 15.65 -27.43 9.38
CA ALA A 213 17.07 -27.13 9.52
C ALA A 213 17.78 -28.33 10.20
N PRO A 214 19.08 -28.52 9.95
CA PRO A 214 19.84 -29.53 10.66
C PRO A 214 19.75 -29.24 12.15
N VAL A 215 19.17 -30.16 12.91
CA VAL A 215 19.15 -30.12 14.38
C VAL A 215 20.59 -30.30 14.86
N ALA A 216 21.36 -29.21 14.88
CA ALA A 216 22.41 -29.06 15.86
C ALA A 216 21.75 -29.14 17.25
N ALA A 217 22.47 -29.59 18.28
CA ALA A 217 21.95 -29.47 19.64
C ALA A 217 21.68 -27.98 19.91
N HIS A 218 20.42 -27.58 19.91
CA HIS A 218 20.02 -26.23 20.26
C HIS A 218 19.94 -26.14 21.79
N ASP A 219 20.38 -25.03 22.35
CA ASP A 219 19.99 -24.63 23.70
C ASP A 219 18.51 -24.20 23.70
N ALA A 220 17.95 -23.92 24.87
CA ALA A 220 16.62 -23.30 24.95
C ALA A 220 16.62 -21.99 24.12
N PRO A 221 15.55 -21.70 23.35
CA PRO A 221 15.45 -20.47 22.56
C PRO A 221 15.59 -19.21 23.40
N ALA A 222 16.19 -18.17 22.83
CA ALA A 222 16.21 -16.82 23.42
C ALA A 222 15.03 -15.99 22.88
N THR A 223 14.67 -14.91 23.57
CA THR A 223 13.67 -13.97 23.05
C THR A 223 14.14 -13.39 21.72
N PRO A 224 13.33 -13.41 20.65
CA PRO A 224 13.66 -12.74 19.41
C PRO A 224 13.90 -11.24 19.61
N GLU A 225 14.94 -10.68 19.02
CA GLU A 225 15.22 -9.24 19.02
C GLU A 225 14.61 -8.61 17.77
N LEU A 226 13.85 -7.52 17.93
CA LEU A 226 13.35 -6.74 16.80
C LEU A 226 14.49 -5.90 16.22
N LEU A 227 14.71 -6.02 14.91
CA LEU A 227 15.69 -5.24 14.16
C LEU A 227 15.03 -4.15 13.30
N GLY A 228 13.74 -4.27 13.00
CA GLY A 228 12.95 -3.26 12.30
C GLY A 228 11.59 -3.79 11.82
N MET A 229 10.74 -2.89 11.33
CA MET A 229 9.48 -3.23 10.64
C MET A 229 9.38 -2.44 9.33
N ILE A 230 8.74 -3.05 8.33
CA ILE A 230 8.62 -2.51 6.97
C ILE A 230 7.13 -2.46 6.61
N ASP A 231 6.70 -1.27 6.16
CA ASP A 231 5.39 -1.02 5.54
C ASP A 231 5.56 -1.09 4.00
N HIS A 232 4.77 -1.94 3.32
CA HIS A 232 4.88 -2.16 1.87
C HIS A 232 4.03 -1.20 1.02
N THR A 233 3.42 -0.16 1.60
CA THR A 233 2.61 0.80 0.85
C THR A 233 3.44 1.92 0.21
N VAL A 234 2.75 2.87 -0.42
CA VAL A 234 3.26 3.78 -1.47
C VAL A 234 4.36 4.75 -0.99
N ASP A 235 4.53 4.92 0.32
CA ASP A 235 5.52 5.80 0.93
C ASP A 235 6.80 5.09 1.38
N ASN A 236 6.87 3.76 1.21
CA ASN A 236 8.01 2.90 1.51
C ASN A 236 8.80 3.36 2.75
N ASN A 237 8.09 3.57 3.87
CA ASN A 237 8.75 3.87 5.13
C ASN A 237 9.51 2.61 5.59
N TRP A 238 10.80 2.57 5.27
CA TRP A 238 11.69 1.43 5.50
C TRP A 238 11.96 1.17 6.99
N ASN A 239 11.46 2.02 7.89
CA ASN A 239 11.50 1.81 9.32
C ASN A 239 10.30 2.49 9.99
N PHE A 240 9.22 1.75 10.20
CA PHE A 240 8.26 2.18 11.21
C PHE A 240 8.50 1.39 12.50
N ASN A 241 8.44 2.06 13.64
CA ASN A 241 8.68 1.44 14.94
C ASN A 241 7.40 0.78 15.48
N SER A 242 7.57 -0.19 16.37
CA SER A 242 6.44 -0.72 17.14
C SER A 242 5.70 0.43 17.86
N GLY A 243 4.40 0.54 17.63
CA GLY A 243 3.53 1.59 18.14
C GLY A 243 3.14 2.64 17.10
N GLU A 244 3.80 2.66 15.94
CA GLU A 244 3.44 3.56 14.84
C GLU A 244 2.26 3.02 14.01
N LEU A 245 1.61 3.92 13.27
CA LEU A 245 0.50 3.59 12.37
C LEU A 245 1.04 2.97 11.07
N SER A 246 0.35 1.95 10.55
CA SER A 246 0.66 1.34 9.26
C SER A 246 -0.61 1.20 8.42
N ASN A 247 -0.55 1.59 7.15
CA ASN A 247 -1.60 1.32 6.17
C ASN A 247 -1.38 0.00 5.41
N ASP A 248 -0.39 -0.78 5.84
CA ASP A 248 -0.12 -2.12 5.34
C ASP A 248 -0.80 -3.17 6.22
N PRO A 249 -1.77 -3.95 5.69
CA PRO A 249 -2.37 -5.05 6.44
C PRO A 249 -1.46 -6.28 6.58
N ASN A 250 -0.29 -6.28 5.95
CA ASN A 250 0.69 -7.36 5.94
C ASN A 250 2.13 -6.85 6.15
N PRO A 251 2.42 -6.14 7.27
CA PRO A 251 3.74 -5.57 7.48
C PRO A 251 4.79 -6.67 7.64
N THR A 252 6.04 -6.34 7.32
CA THR A 252 7.17 -7.25 7.49
C THR A 252 7.94 -6.91 8.76
N VAL A 253 8.16 -7.90 9.63
CA VAL A 253 9.03 -7.78 10.80
C VAL A 253 10.43 -8.34 10.48
N VAL A 254 11.46 -7.57 10.83
CA VAL A 254 12.85 -8.00 10.75
C VAL A 254 13.33 -8.30 12.17
N LEU A 255 13.77 -9.53 12.43
CA LEU A 255 14.10 -9.99 13.79
C LEU A 255 15.21 -11.04 13.80
N THR A 256 15.77 -11.31 14.97
CA THR A 256 16.72 -12.42 15.15
C THR A 256 16.02 -13.72 15.51
N ALA A 257 16.48 -14.84 14.94
CA ALA A 257 16.01 -16.17 15.29
C ALA A 257 17.09 -17.22 15.00
N LYS A 258 17.16 -18.31 15.76
CA LYS A 258 18.10 -19.38 15.54
C LYS A 258 17.63 -20.30 14.42
N ILE A 259 18.47 -20.51 13.42
CA ILE A 259 18.18 -21.33 12.24
C ILE A 259 17.64 -22.71 12.66
N GLY A 260 16.40 -23.01 12.27
CA GLY A 260 15.71 -24.26 12.58
C GLY A 260 14.65 -24.19 13.67
N ASP A 261 14.65 -23.14 14.48
CA ASP A 261 13.63 -22.94 15.49
C ASP A 261 12.34 -22.40 14.84
N VAL A 262 11.21 -22.61 15.51
CA VAL A 262 9.89 -22.19 15.02
C VAL A 262 9.50 -20.89 15.67
N LEU A 263 9.32 -19.85 14.85
CA LEU A 263 8.72 -18.58 15.24
C LEU A 263 7.20 -18.69 15.16
N THR A 264 6.51 -18.25 16.20
CA THR A 264 5.05 -18.21 16.27
C THR A 264 4.59 -16.80 16.60
N VAL A 265 3.71 -16.23 15.78
CA VAL A 265 3.10 -14.92 16.01
C VAL A 265 1.66 -15.10 16.51
N SER A 266 1.31 -14.36 17.55
CA SER A 266 -0.06 -14.25 18.05
C SER A 266 -0.48 -12.79 18.08
N ASP A 267 -1.72 -12.51 17.67
CA ASP A 267 -2.35 -11.20 17.81
C ASP A 267 -3.40 -11.25 18.93
N ASN A 268 -3.28 -10.36 19.91
CA ASN A 268 -4.18 -10.29 21.07
C ASN A 268 -4.34 -11.65 21.79
N GLY A 269 -3.26 -12.43 21.83
CA GLY A 269 -3.20 -13.76 22.43
C GLY A 269 -3.71 -14.92 21.55
N VAL A 270 -4.15 -14.64 20.32
CA VAL A 270 -4.58 -15.66 19.35
C VAL A 270 -3.47 -15.89 18.33
N VAL A 271 -3.02 -17.13 18.17
CA VAL A 271 -2.01 -17.48 17.15
C VAL A 271 -2.57 -17.20 15.76
N ILE A 272 -1.85 -16.36 14.99
CA ILE A 272 -2.22 -16.01 13.61
C ILE A 272 -1.27 -16.61 12.58
N GLY A 273 -0.07 -17.05 12.97
CA GLY A 273 0.89 -17.65 12.04
C GLY A 273 2.13 -18.22 12.71
N SER A 274 2.89 -18.99 11.94
CA SER A 274 4.18 -19.56 12.36
C SER A 274 5.09 -19.80 11.17
N ILE A 275 6.41 -19.67 11.34
CA ILE A 275 7.43 -19.94 10.33
C ILE A 275 8.65 -20.63 10.97
N VAL A 276 9.40 -21.42 10.20
CA VAL A 276 10.71 -21.95 10.63
C VAL A 276 11.79 -20.94 10.28
N ALA A 277 12.66 -20.59 11.23
CA ALA A 277 13.77 -19.69 11.00
C ALA A 277 14.79 -20.32 10.02
N THR A 278 15.09 -19.63 8.93
CA THR A 278 16.05 -20.09 7.90
C THR A 278 17.40 -19.37 7.95
N SER A 279 17.48 -18.25 8.68
CA SER A 279 18.67 -17.42 8.86
C SER A 279 18.69 -16.83 10.28
N GLU A 280 19.87 -16.42 10.75
CA GLU A 280 20.00 -15.80 12.09
C GLU A 280 19.30 -14.44 12.19
N GLN A 281 19.19 -13.73 11.07
CA GLN A 281 18.34 -12.56 10.87
C GLN A 281 17.25 -12.92 9.87
N MET A 282 16.00 -12.87 10.32
CA MET A 282 14.82 -13.19 9.54
C MET A 282 14.11 -11.91 9.12
N SER A 283 13.52 -11.95 7.93
CA SER A 283 12.51 -11.00 7.49
C SER A 283 11.22 -11.79 7.29
N TRP A 284 10.15 -11.41 7.98
CA TRP A 284 8.91 -12.17 8.02
C TRP A 284 7.70 -11.28 7.79
N THR A 285 7.05 -11.46 6.65
CA THR A 285 5.74 -10.86 6.36
C THR A 285 4.68 -11.51 7.23
N LEU A 286 3.99 -10.69 8.03
CA LEU A 286 2.97 -11.20 8.93
C LEU A 286 1.69 -11.60 8.16
N PRO A 287 0.90 -12.56 8.70
CA PRO A 287 -0.45 -12.84 8.23
C PRO A 287 -1.30 -11.56 8.21
N THR A 288 -2.33 -11.54 7.35
CA THR A 288 -3.18 -10.35 7.18
C THR A 288 -3.85 -9.96 8.48
N LEU A 289 -3.57 -8.74 8.92
CA LEU A 289 -4.19 -8.10 10.05
C LEU A 289 -5.41 -7.31 9.57
N ALA A 290 -6.45 -7.29 10.39
CA ALA A 290 -7.62 -6.45 10.12
C ALA A 290 -7.30 -4.98 10.42
N ASP A 291 -8.13 -4.04 9.98
CA ASP A 291 -8.02 -2.66 10.45
C ASP A 291 -8.24 -2.61 11.98
N GLY A 292 -7.39 -1.87 12.68
CA GLY A 292 -7.48 -1.66 14.12
C GLY A 292 -6.15 -1.87 14.84
N ARG A 293 -6.23 -1.91 16.17
CA ARG A 293 -5.09 -2.05 17.06
C ARG A 293 -4.77 -3.52 17.34
N HIS A 294 -3.49 -3.84 17.26
CA HIS A 294 -2.92 -5.17 17.43
C HIS A 294 -1.86 -5.16 18.52
N SER A 295 -1.90 -6.18 19.38
CA SER A 295 -0.81 -6.51 20.30
C SER A 295 -0.23 -7.84 19.87
N LEU A 296 0.85 -7.76 19.12
CA LEU A 296 1.52 -8.91 18.55
C LEU A 296 2.54 -9.47 19.53
N THR A 297 2.59 -10.79 19.66
CA THR A 297 3.62 -11.50 20.41
C THR A 297 4.29 -12.52 19.52
N ILE A 298 5.61 -12.48 19.43
CA ILE A 298 6.42 -13.43 18.66
C ILE A 298 7.27 -14.24 19.63
N THR A 299 7.14 -15.56 19.56
CA THR A 299 7.93 -16.51 20.37
C THR A 299 8.75 -17.41 19.47
N GLU A 300 9.90 -17.84 19.95
CA GLU A 300 10.75 -18.85 19.31
C GLU A 300 10.65 -20.16 20.09
N SER A 301 10.53 -21.29 19.39
CA SER A 301 10.33 -22.60 20.01
C SER A 301 11.14 -23.71 19.35
N ASN A 302 11.64 -24.64 20.17
CA ASN A 302 12.31 -25.85 19.73
C ASN A 302 12.09 -26.99 20.74
N ASN A 303 12.78 -28.13 20.56
CA ASN A 303 12.62 -29.30 21.43
C ASN A 303 13.07 -29.09 22.90
N ASN A 304 13.73 -27.97 23.20
CA ASN A 304 14.25 -27.64 24.53
C ASN A 304 13.46 -26.53 25.23
N GLY A 305 12.46 -25.94 24.58
CA GLY A 305 11.58 -24.94 25.20
C GLY A 305 11.00 -23.92 24.23
N VAL A 306 10.39 -22.89 24.82
CA VAL A 306 9.85 -21.71 24.15
C VAL A 306 10.48 -20.50 24.84
N SER A 307 10.88 -19.48 24.08
CA SER A 307 11.41 -18.24 24.64
C SER A 307 10.32 -17.34 25.25
N ASP A 308 10.76 -16.32 26.00
CA ASP A 308 9.87 -15.21 26.34
C ASP A 308 9.44 -14.46 25.06
N PRO A 309 8.26 -13.84 25.02
CA PRO A 309 7.74 -13.21 23.81
C PRO A 309 8.40 -11.86 23.52
N LEU A 310 8.74 -11.62 22.25
CA LEU A 310 8.88 -10.28 21.70
C LEU A 310 7.47 -9.67 21.55
N THR A 311 7.22 -8.54 22.20
CA THR A 311 5.90 -7.87 22.15
C THR A 311 5.98 -6.64 21.26
N LEU A 312 5.07 -6.53 20.30
CA LEU A 312 4.95 -5.40 19.38
C LEU A 312 3.54 -4.81 19.48
N LYS A 313 3.44 -3.49 19.40
CA LYS A 313 2.17 -2.78 19.24
C LYS A 313 2.09 -2.29 17.80
N LEU A 314 0.92 -2.41 17.19
CA LEU A 314 0.70 -2.01 15.81
C LEU A 314 -0.74 -1.53 15.63
N THR A 315 -0.95 -0.49 14.84
CA THR A 315 -2.30 -0.09 14.43
C THR A 315 -2.36 -0.08 12.90
N VAL A 316 -3.21 -0.95 12.34
CA VAL A 316 -3.42 -1.11 10.90
C VAL A 316 -4.63 -0.31 10.45
N TYR A 317 -4.57 0.37 9.30
CA TYR A 317 -5.71 1.08 8.72
C TYR A 317 -5.77 0.95 7.18
N ALA A 318 -6.95 1.20 6.59
CA ALA A 318 -7.16 1.07 5.16
C ALA A 318 -6.40 2.11 4.32
N ASP A 319 -5.79 1.68 3.22
CA ASP A 319 -5.11 2.53 2.25
C ASP A 319 -6.06 3.59 1.64
N GLY A 320 -5.65 4.85 1.68
CA GLY A 320 -6.44 6.00 1.20
C GLY A 320 -7.62 6.43 2.08
N ALA A 321 -7.84 5.80 3.24
CA ALA A 321 -8.73 6.35 4.25
C ALA A 321 -8.03 7.51 4.99
N LEU A 322 -8.73 8.62 5.22
CA LEU A 322 -8.35 9.50 6.33
C LEU A 322 -8.29 8.61 7.57
N VAL A 323 -7.15 8.64 8.28
CA VAL A 323 -6.91 7.87 9.52
C VAL A 323 -8.23 7.75 10.28
N PRO A 324 -8.81 6.54 10.41
CA PRO A 324 -9.99 6.37 11.22
C PRO A 324 -9.63 6.85 12.62
N ALA A 325 -10.26 7.93 13.08
CA ALA A 325 -10.17 8.35 14.46
C ALA A 325 -10.38 7.11 15.33
N ASP A 326 -9.40 6.78 16.16
CA ASP A 326 -9.42 5.62 17.04
C ASP A 326 -10.74 5.61 17.82
N THR A 327 -11.64 4.67 17.50
CA THR A 327 -12.93 4.54 18.20
C THR A 327 -12.84 3.65 19.44
N THR A 328 -11.62 3.26 19.83
CA THR A 328 -11.33 2.67 21.13
C THR A 328 -10.16 3.41 21.77
N PRO A 329 -10.41 4.52 22.48
CA PRO A 329 -9.36 5.25 23.17
C PRO A 329 -8.60 4.29 24.09
N ASP A 330 -7.28 4.22 23.95
CA ASP A 330 -6.50 4.18 25.18
C ASP A 330 -6.96 5.40 25.98
N ALA A 331 -7.22 5.24 27.27
CA ALA A 331 -7.54 6.41 28.07
C ALA A 331 -6.40 7.43 27.86
N PRO A 332 -6.71 8.74 27.66
CA PRO A 332 -5.71 9.79 27.65
C PRO A 332 -4.70 9.51 28.75
N GLN A 333 -3.41 9.32 28.39
CA GLN A 333 -2.43 9.02 29.41
C GLN A 333 -2.46 10.20 30.39
N PRO A 334 -2.71 9.96 31.69
CA PRO A 334 -2.74 11.07 32.63
C PRO A 334 -1.37 11.73 32.57
N ALA A 335 -1.32 13.05 32.70
CA ALA A 335 -0.08 13.81 32.87
C ALA A 335 0.60 13.51 34.23
N ALA A 336 0.48 12.27 34.73
CA ALA A 336 0.72 11.88 36.09
C ALA A 336 2.22 11.82 36.38
N ASP A 337 2.60 12.64 37.35
CA ASP A 337 3.59 12.33 38.39
C ASP A 337 3.55 10.82 38.70
N THR A 338 4.52 10.09 38.14
CA THR A 338 4.79 8.75 38.60
C THR A 338 5.42 8.85 39.97
N ASN A 339 4.99 8.05 40.95
CA ASN A 339 5.61 7.99 42.29
C ASN A 339 7.12 7.62 42.28
N VAL A 340 7.75 7.50 41.11
CA VAL A 340 9.16 7.19 40.87
C VAL A 340 9.83 8.41 40.25
N HIS A 341 10.41 9.25 41.11
CA HIS A 341 11.21 10.40 40.71
C HIS A 341 12.70 10.04 40.78
N THR A 342 13.44 10.41 39.74
CA THR A 342 14.91 10.36 39.75
C THR A 342 15.46 11.78 39.82
N ALA A 343 16.12 12.11 40.92
CA ALA A 343 16.78 13.40 41.08
C ALA A 343 18.10 13.48 40.31
N VAL A 344 18.29 14.56 39.57
CA VAL A 344 19.58 14.94 38.96
C VAL A 344 20.02 16.30 39.45
N GLY A 345 21.31 16.43 39.78
CA GLY A 345 21.96 17.68 40.11
C GLY A 345 23.14 17.96 39.18
N LEU A 346 23.96 18.94 39.57
CA LEU A 346 25.19 19.23 38.83
C LEU A 346 26.08 17.99 38.70
N HIS A 347 26.55 17.74 37.48
CA HIS A 347 27.37 16.61 37.03
C HIS A 347 26.63 15.29 36.77
N ASP A 348 25.32 15.25 37.00
CA ASP A 348 24.50 14.08 36.71
C ASP A 348 23.93 14.12 35.29
N ALA A 349 23.58 12.96 34.78
CA ALA A 349 22.80 12.76 33.56
C ALA A 349 21.66 11.80 33.85
N PHE A 350 20.57 11.93 33.11
CA PHE A 350 19.41 11.05 33.19
C PHE A 350 19.17 10.38 31.84
N VAL A 351 18.94 9.06 31.88
CA VAL A 351 18.44 8.27 30.76
C VAL A 351 17.34 7.39 31.32
N ALA A 352 16.13 7.54 30.80
CA ALA A 352 15.00 6.77 31.26
C ALA A 352 15.14 5.29 30.90
N THR A 353 14.54 4.43 31.73
CA THR A 353 14.57 2.98 31.55
C THR A 353 13.18 2.39 31.80
N GLY A 354 12.42 2.13 30.72
CA GLY A 354 11.06 1.59 30.79
C GLY A 354 9.99 2.64 30.54
N ASP A 355 8.80 2.43 31.12
CA ASP A 355 7.60 3.26 30.95
C ASP A 355 7.75 4.68 31.57
N HIS A 356 6.64 5.36 31.85
CA HIS A 356 6.54 6.68 32.48
C HIS A 356 7.56 6.92 33.61
N GLN A 357 8.37 7.98 33.47
CA GLN A 357 9.37 8.36 34.48
C GLN A 357 9.43 9.87 34.65
N THR A 358 9.59 10.31 35.90
CA THR A 358 9.82 11.71 36.24
C THR A 358 11.27 11.93 36.63
N VAL A 359 11.92 12.92 36.03
CA VAL A 359 13.25 13.40 36.42
C VAL A 359 13.12 14.74 37.14
N ASP A 360 13.58 14.77 38.38
CA ASP A 360 13.61 15.97 39.22
C ASP A 360 14.92 16.72 38.99
N LEU A 361 14.84 17.90 38.41
CA LEU A 361 16.00 18.77 38.26
C LEU A 361 16.25 19.53 39.56
N ASN A 362 17.22 19.05 40.35
CA ASN A 362 17.65 19.60 41.64
C ASN A 362 18.82 20.58 41.50
N ALA A 363 18.79 21.41 40.47
CA ALA A 363 19.77 22.46 40.21
C ALA A 363 19.17 23.53 39.31
N ASP A 364 19.69 24.76 39.40
CA ASP A 364 19.35 25.83 38.45
C ASP A 364 19.52 25.34 37.00
N PRO A 365 18.47 25.38 36.14
CA PRO A 365 18.54 24.81 34.79
C PRO A 365 19.66 25.41 33.94
N ALA A 366 19.88 26.72 34.04
CA ALA A 366 20.93 27.40 33.30
C ALA A 366 22.35 26.98 33.75
N ALA A 367 22.52 26.59 35.01
CA ALA A 367 23.77 26.02 35.52
C ALA A 367 23.95 24.55 35.13
N TYR A 368 22.89 23.74 35.22
CA TYR A 368 22.92 22.32 34.86
C TYR A 368 23.25 22.14 33.37
N PHE A 369 22.48 22.74 32.47
CA PHE A 369 22.63 22.51 31.02
C PHE A 369 23.90 23.14 30.41
N LYS A 370 24.65 23.98 31.16
CA LYS A 370 25.99 24.43 30.77
C LYS A 370 27.07 23.35 30.92
N GLN A 371 26.79 22.30 31.68
CA GLN A 371 27.77 21.24 31.92
C GLN A 371 27.90 20.31 30.72
N THR A 372 29.12 19.84 30.46
CA THR A 372 29.36 18.90 29.36
C THR A 372 28.65 17.56 29.60
N SER A 373 28.52 17.14 30.86
CA SER A 373 27.87 15.90 31.28
C SER A 373 26.35 15.98 31.32
N ALA A 374 25.76 17.18 31.29
CA ALA A 374 24.32 17.32 31.36
C ALA A 374 23.68 16.66 30.14
N HIS A 375 22.68 15.83 30.39
CA HIS A 375 21.83 15.22 29.38
C HIS A 375 20.63 14.62 30.09
N ILE A 376 19.43 14.90 29.60
CA ILE A 376 18.18 14.35 30.08
C ILE A 376 17.49 13.68 28.90
N GLU A 377 17.45 12.36 28.94
CA GLU A 377 16.91 11.53 27.87
C GLU A 377 15.76 10.69 28.43
N GLY A 378 14.55 10.89 27.91
CA GLY A 378 13.49 9.92 28.09
C GLY A 378 13.66 8.72 27.15
N GLY A 379 12.85 7.70 27.39
CA GLY A 379 12.88 6.44 26.66
C GLY A 379 11.91 6.45 25.49
N GLU A 380 11.90 5.36 24.73
CA GLU A 380 11.02 5.17 23.58
C GLU A 380 9.60 4.71 23.98
N ALA A 381 9.34 4.49 25.28
CA ALA A 381 8.08 3.97 25.80
C ALA A 381 7.58 4.78 27.00
N GLY A 382 6.30 5.14 26.99
CA GLY A 382 5.66 5.91 28.05
C GLY A 382 5.82 7.42 27.90
N VAL A 383 5.24 8.17 28.84
CA VAL A 383 5.33 9.64 28.89
C VAL A 383 6.35 10.03 29.96
N HIS A 384 7.39 10.76 29.57
CA HIS A 384 8.44 11.20 30.48
C HIS A 384 8.30 12.67 30.86
N THR A 385 8.56 12.96 32.13
CA THR A 385 8.37 14.28 32.72
C THR A 385 9.68 14.85 33.21
N LEU A 386 10.04 16.06 32.78
CA LEU A 386 11.06 16.88 33.42
C LEU A 386 10.40 17.82 34.42
N HIS A 387 10.69 17.63 35.70
CA HIS A 387 10.12 18.40 36.79
C HIS A 387 11.15 19.36 37.40
N LEU A 388 10.78 20.64 37.48
CA LEU A 388 11.55 21.69 38.13
C LEU A 388 11.23 21.73 39.62
N THR A 389 12.25 21.55 40.45
CA THR A 389 12.06 21.47 41.92
C THR A 389 12.33 22.79 42.64
N GLY A 390 12.98 23.75 41.97
CA GLY A 390 13.32 25.04 42.55
C GLY A 390 12.23 26.10 42.38
N SER A 391 12.57 27.36 42.67
CA SER A 391 11.67 28.50 42.54
C SER A 391 12.34 29.64 41.79
N ASN A 392 11.60 30.32 40.91
CA ASN A 392 12.11 31.33 39.97
C ASN A 392 13.16 30.78 39.01
N GLU A 393 13.05 29.50 38.65
CA GLU A 393 13.90 28.84 37.67
C GLU A 393 13.42 29.16 36.25
N VAL A 394 14.38 29.23 35.32
CA VAL A 394 14.13 29.51 33.91
C VAL A 394 14.68 28.37 33.07
N LEU A 395 13.79 27.66 32.37
CA LEU A 395 14.12 26.61 31.41
C LEU A 395 13.92 27.11 29.98
N ASP A 396 15.00 27.27 29.23
CA ASP A 396 14.93 27.66 27.82
C ASP A 396 15.15 26.43 26.92
N LEU A 397 14.06 25.82 26.45
CA LEU A 397 14.12 24.62 25.61
C LEU A 397 14.71 24.89 24.22
N THR A 398 14.60 26.12 23.71
CA THR A 398 15.00 26.45 22.33
C THR A 398 16.49 26.24 22.05
N SER A 399 17.29 26.14 23.11
CA SER A 399 18.73 25.85 23.06
C SER A 399 19.11 24.42 23.44
N LEU A 400 18.12 23.61 23.87
CA LEU A 400 18.35 22.32 24.52
C LEU A 400 17.80 21.12 23.72
N THR A 401 16.91 21.33 22.76
CA THR A 401 16.29 20.24 21.97
C THR A 401 16.91 20.10 20.56
N GLY A 402 16.67 18.95 19.92
CA GLY A 402 17.02 18.70 18.51
C GLY A 402 17.91 17.48 18.28
N LYS A 403 18.24 17.22 17.02
CA LYS A 403 19.04 16.05 16.59
C LYS A 403 20.55 16.31 16.51
N THR A 404 21.04 17.34 17.20
CA THR A 404 22.47 17.71 17.16
C THR A 404 23.19 17.21 18.41
N ALA A 405 24.52 17.06 18.33
CA ALA A 405 25.34 16.72 19.50
C ALA A 405 25.32 17.79 20.62
N ALA A 406 24.73 18.96 20.35
CA ALA A 406 24.53 20.02 21.34
C ALA A 406 23.18 19.91 22.08
N ALA A 407 22.26 19.07 21.61
CA ALA A 407 21.01 18.82 22.30
C ALA A 407 21.28 18.14 23.65
N LYS A 408 20.50 18.53 24.64
CA LYS A 408 20.63 18.13 26.04
C LYS A 408 19.35 17.55 26.62
N ILE A 409 18.24 17.68 25.87
CA ILE A 409 16.94 17.12 26.20
C ILE A 409 16.41 16.37 24.98
N SER A 410 15.99 15.12 25.19
CA SER A 410 15.33 14.27 24.18
C SER A 410 14.28 13.36 24.85
N GLY A 411 13.19 13.04 24.15
CA GLY A 411 12.18 12.10 24.65
C GLY A 411 11.47 12.54 25.94
N ILE A 412 11.30 13.84 26.15
CA ILE A 412 10.59 14.38 27.31
C ILE A 412 9.31 15.06 26.81
N GLU A 413 8.16 14.46 27.05
CA GLU A 413 6.87 14.91 26.51
C GLU A 413 6.12 15.85 27.46
N VAL A 414 6.49 15.85 28.75
CA VAL A 414 5.89 16.70 29.79
C VAL A 414 6.96 17.56 30.46
N ILE A 415 6.69 18.87 30.55
CA ILE A 415 7.44 19.78 31.42
C ILE A 415 6.57 20.11 32.61
N ASP A 416 7.05 19.82 33.82
CA ASP A 416 6.38 20.21 35.06
C ASP A 416 7.16 21.36 35.73
N LEU A 417 6.51 22.52 35.84
CA LEU A 417 7.08 23.72 36.43
C LEU A 417 7.05 23.70 37.96
N GLY A 418 6.44 22.70 38.61
CA GLY A 418 6.49 22.51 40.07
C GLY A 418 5.70 23.54 40.90
N GLY A 419 5.12 24.58 40.27
CA GLY A 419 4.22 25.52 40.95
C GLY A 419 4.91 26.64 41.74
N HIS A 420 6.11 27.08 41.32
CA HIS A 420 7.00 27.92 42.12
C HIS A 420 7.52 29.19 41.41
N THR A 421 6.70 29.79 40.56
CA THR A 421 7.05 30.98 39.75
C THR A 421 8.19 30.67 38.77
N ASN A 422 8.16 29.46 38.21
CA ASN A 422 9.13 29.02 37.23
C ASN A 422 8.67 29.40 35.82
N SER A 423 9.60 29.52 34.88
CA SER A 423 9.27 29.82 33.49
C SER A 423 9.91 28.84 32.52
N VAL A 424 9.16 28.48 31.47
CA VAL A 424 9.68 27.74 30.33
C VAL A 424 9.50 28.54 29.05
N SER A 425 10.56 28.65 28.26
CA SER A 425 10.52 29.20 26.90
C SER A 425 10.65 28.05 25.91
N LEU A 426 9.73 27.99 24.95
CA LEU A 426 9.72 26.93 23.93
C LEU A 426 9.12 27.44 22.61
N SER A 427 9.39 26.70 21.54
CA SER A 427 8.94 26.99 20.18
C SER A 427 8.31 25.76 19.53
N ILE A 428 7.79 25.94 18.31
CA ILE A 428 7.31 24.84 17.47
C ILE A 428 8.37 23.75 17.24
N VAL A 429 9.66 24.13 17.20
CA VAL A 429 10.75 23.17 17.00
C VAL A 429 10.87 22.21 18.18
N ASP A 430 10.62 22.68 19.39
CA ASP A 430 10.70 21.88 20.61
C ASP A 430 9.59 20.83 20.64
N VAL A 431 8.36 21.20 20.26
CA VAL A 431 7.23 20.27 20.15
C VAL A 431 7.44 19.24 19.04
N LEU A 432 8.06 19.61 17.92
CA LEU A 432 8.42 18.65 16.87
C LEU A 432 9.54 17.68 17.29
N ASN A 433 10.48 18.14 18.12
CA ASN A 433 11.62 17.35 18.58
C ASN A 433 11.27 16.42 19.73
N LEU A 434 10.41 16.87 20.65
CA LEU A 434 10.11 16.18 21.90
C LEU A 434 8.71 15.56 21.91
N GLY A 435 7.75 16.14 21.19
CA GLY A 435 6.37 15.68 21.19
C GLY A 435 6.14 14.41 20.39
N GLN A 436 5.14 13.65 20.82
CA GLN A 436 4.65 12.45 20.14
C GLN A 436 3.22 12.68 19.64
N THR A 437 2.88 12.00 18.56
CA THR A 437 1.53 12.11 17.98
C THR A 437 0.53 11.40 18.88
N ASP A 438 -0.62 12.03 19.10
CA ASP A 438 -1.75 11.43 19.79
C ASP A 438 -1.49 10.96 21.23
N LEU A 439 -0.60 11.67 21.94
CA LEU A 439 -0.16 11.26 23.27
C LEU A 439 -1.20 11.56 24.37
N PHE A 440 -1.88 12.71 24.26
CA PHE A 440 -2.80 13.22 25.28
C PHE A 440 -4.21 13.47 24.74
N MET A 441 -4.32 13.81 23.46
CA MET A 441 -5.57 13.91 22.71
C MET A 441 -5.40 13.18 21.37
N TYR A 442 -6.46 12.53 20.88
CA TYR A 442 -6.39 11.74 19.65
C TYR A 442 -6.91 12.55 18.45
N ASP A 443 -6.09 13.46 17.93
CA ASP A 443 -6.45 14.39 16.85
C ASP A 443 -5.42 14.48 15.71
N GLY A 444 -4.41 13.60 15.74
CA GLY A 444 -3.35 13.48 14.75
C GLY A 444 -2.20 14.46 14.95
N ASN A 445 -2.24 15.31 15.99
CA ASN A 445 -1.17 16.28 16.23
C ASN A 445 -0.06 15.70 17.11
N LYS A 446 1.17 16.17 16.89
CA LYS A 446 2.27 16.01 17.85
C LYS A 446 2.02 16.88 19.07
N GLN A 447 2.04 16.28 20.25
CA GLN A 447 1.61 16.93 21.48
C GLN A 447 2.70 16.93 22.55
N MET A 448 2.71 18.00 23.34
CA MET A 448 3.43 18.12 24.60
C MET A 448 2.52 18.73 25.66
N ILE A 449 2.79 18.44 26.94
CA ILE A 449 2.13 19.09 28.07
C ILE A 449 3.12 19.98 28.83
N VAL A 450 2.62 21.14 29.29
CA VAL A 450 3.25 21.91 30.37
C VAL A 450 2.32 21.93 31.58
N ASN A 451 2.76 21.28 32.66
CA ASN A 451 2.14 21.32 33.97
C ASN A 451 2.70 22.50 34.78
N GLY A 452 1.86 23.08 35.63
CA GLY A 452 2.24 24.20 36.46
C GLY A 452 1.05 24.80 37.19
N SER A 453 1.26 25.95 37.82
CA SER A 453 0.23 26.64 38.59
C SER A 453 0.31 28.17 38.46
N ASN A 454 -0.52 28.86 39.24
CA ASN A 454 -0.54 30.32 39.24
C ASN A 454 0.80 30.90 39.74
N GLY A 455 1.41 31.72 38.90
CA GLY A 455 2.75 32.30 39.12
C GLY A 455 3.77 31.78 38.11
N ASP A 456 3.57 30.59 37.56
CA ASP A 456 4.43 30.05 36.50
C ASP A 456 4.12 30.69 35.15
N THR A 457 5.12 30.70 34.25
CA THR A 457 5.00 31.32 32.92
C THR A 457 5.46 30.39 31.80
N VAL A 458 4.72 30.35 30.70
CA VAL A 458 5.14 29.75 29.43
C VAL A 458 5.32 30.87 28.41
N ASP A 459 6.53 31.02 27.89
CA ASP A 459 6.84 31.90 26.77
C ASP A 459 6.84 31.07 25.46
N LEU A 460 5.81 31.24 24.65
CA LEU A 460 5.66 30.62 23.34
C LEU A 460 6.33 31.48 22.28
N LEU A 461 7.47 31.01 21.79
CA LEU A 461 8.32 31.71 20.84
C LEU A 461 8.00 31.30 19.41
N HIS A 462 8.01 32.30 18.51
CA HIS A 462 7.97 32.07 17.07
C HIS A 462 9.28 31.44 16.57
N ALA A 463 9.18 30.45 15.67
CA ALA A 463 10.34 29.89 14.99
C ALA A 463 10.02 29.49 13.55
N ASN A 464 10.93 29.82 12.63
CA ASN A 464 10.78 29.47 11.22
C ASN A 464 11.37 28.07 10.96
N VAL A 465 10.52 27.13 10.55
CA VAL A 465 10.93 25.77 10.20
C VAL A 465 10.85 25.56 8.69
N ALA A 466 11.91 25.07 8.07
CA ALA A 466 11.94 24.84 6.63
C ALA A 466 10.85 23.82 6.22
N ARG A 467 10.05 24.18 5.20
CA ARG A 467 8.94 23.37 4.66
C ARG A 467 7.71 23.26 5.57
N VAL A 468 7.68 23.98 6.68
CA VAL A 468 6.47 24.22 7.47
C VAL A 468 5.88 25.56 7.04
N GLN A 469 4.56 25.66 6.97
CA GLN A 469 3.88 26.92 6.66
C GLN A 469 4.12 27.91 7.81
N GLU A 470 4.51 29.15 7.49
CA GLU A 470 4.61 30.21 8.51
C GLU A 470 3.21 30.45 9.11
N ALA A 471 3.09 30.17 10.41
CA ALA A 471 1.91 30.37 11.23
C ALA A 471 2.38 30.73 12.66
N ASP A 472 1.51 31.35 13.43
CA ASP A 472 1.74 31.65 14.85
C ASP A 472 1.02 30.62 15.73
N TRP A 473 1.34 30.60 17.02
CA TRP A 473 0.58 29.82 18.00
C TRP A 473 -0.79 30.44 18.24
N GLU A 474 -1.84 29.64 18.10
CA GLU A 474 -3.22 30.06 18.36
C GLU A 474 -3.85 29.25 19.49
N ASN A 475 -4.62 29.92 20.36
CA ASN A 475 -5.40 29.21 21.37
C ASN A 475 -6.58 28.51 20.67
N HIS A 476 -6.60 27.18 20.75
CA HIS A 476 -7.57 26.31 20.10
C HIS A 476 -8.60 25.72 21.08
N GLY A 477 -8.76 26.35 22.26
CA GLY A 477 -9.74 25.97 23.27
C GLY A 477 -9.11 25.24 24.46
N THR A 478 -9.85 24.28 25.01
CA THR A 478 -9.47 23.59 26.24
C THR A 478 -9.65 22.08 26.13
N ALA A 479 -8.80 21.34 26.83
CA ALA A 479 -8.85 19.88 26.91
C ALA A 479 -8.79 19.40 28.35
N ASN A 480 -9.35 18.23 28.62
CA ASN A 480 -9.21 17.55 29.90
C ASN A 480 -8.36 16.29 29.71
N VAL A 481 -7.21 16.23 30.37
CA VAL A 481 -6.28 15.10 30.32
C VAL A 481 -6.08 14.60 31.74
N GLY A 482 -6.42 13.34 32.02
CA GLY A 482 -6.29 12.75 33.35
C GLY A 482 -7.08 13.47 34.46
N GLY A 483 -8.14 14.21 34.14
CA GLY A 483 -8.92 14.99 35.11
C GLY A 483 -8.43 16.42 35.35
N VAL A 484 -7.33 16.83 34.70
CA VAL A 484 -6.77 18.18 34.74
C VAL A 484 -7.17 18.94 33.48
N GLU A 485 -7.55 20.22 33.63
CA GLU A 485 -7.90 21.08 32.50
C GLU A 485 -6.69 21.85 31.96
N TYR A 486 -6.55 21.85 30.64
CA TYR A 486 -5.49 22.49 29.88
C TYR A 486 -6.08 23.48 28.87
N ASN A 487 -5.37 24.57 28.61
CA ASN A 487 -5.55 25.40 27.42
C ASN A 487 -4.73 24.78 26.28
N VAL A 488 -5.35 24.55 25.13
CA VAL A 488 -4.68 23.98 23.95
C VAL A 488 -4.19 25.12 23.07
N TYR A 489 -2.89 25.14 22.79
CA TYR A 489 -2.30 26.02 21.80
C TYR A 489 -1.88 25.19 20.60
N GLN A 490 -2.39 25.52 19.42
CA GLN A 490 -2.11 24.80 18.18
C GLN A 490 -1.25 25.66 17.26
N HIS A 491 -0.39 25.01 16.49
CA HIS A 491 0.34 25.63 15.39
C HIS A 491 -0.11 24.99 14.07
N GLU A 492 -1.00 25.66 13.33
CA GLU A 492 -1.70 25.10 12.16
C GLU A 492 -0.74 24.65 11.03
N GLY A 493 0.43 25.27 10.92
CA GLY A 493 1.40 24.94 9.86
C GLY A 493 2.10 23.58 10.03
N ALA A 494 2.00 22.93 11.19
CA ALA A 494 2.88 21.83 11.58
C ALA A 494 2.19 20.63 12.26
N GLN A 495 0.85 20.61 12.38
CA GLN A 495 0.10 19.55 13.08
C GLN A 495 0.67 19.28 14.49
N THR A 496 0.80 20.33 15.29
CA THR A 496 1.36 20.26 16.64
C THR A 496 0.52 21.04 17.63
N GLU A 497 0.49 20.56 18.86
CA GLU A 497 -0.24 21.17 19.96
C GLU A 497 0.58 21.19 21.24
N LEU A 498 0.38 22.24 22.02
CA LEU A 498 0.88 22.35 23.37
C LEU A 498 -0.30 22.53 24.32
N LEU A 499 -0.41 21.60 25.26
CA LEU A 499 -1.44 21.62 26.30
C LEU A 499 -0.83 22.25 27.55
N ILE A 500 -1.27 23.46 27.90
CA ILE A 500 -0.76 24.20 29.06
C ILE A 500 -1.81 24.18 30.16
N GLN A 501 -1.43 23.70 31.36
CA GLN A 501 -2.35 23.57 32.48
C GLN A 501 -2.99 24.91 32.84
N GLN A 502 -4.30 24.92 33.09
CA GLN A 502 -5.00 26.14 33.47
C GLN A 502 -4.42 26.73 34.77
N GLY A 503 -4.20 28.05 34.76
CA GLY A 503 -3.58 28.78 35.86
C GLY A 503 -2.15 29.23 35.58
N VAL A 504 -1.47 28.60 34.63
CA VAL A 504 -0.16 29.07 34.12
C VAL A 504 -0.35 30.29 33.22
N HIS A 505 0.50 31.30 33.37
CA HIS A 505 0.47 32.50 32.53
C HIS A 505 1.16 32.23 31.19
N VAL A 506 0.49 32.52 30.07
CA VAL A 506 1.04 32.27 28.73
C VAL A 506 1.35 33.60 28.03
N VAL A 507 2.58 33.73 27.53
CA VAL A 507 3.01 34.85 26.69
C VAL A 507 3.29 34.30 25.30
N VAL A 508 2.56 34.79 24.30
CA VAL A 508 2.78 34.46 22.88
C VAL A 508 3.56 35.60 22.24
N HIS A 509 4.68 35.29 21.59
CA HIS A 509 5.65 36.26 21.07
C HIS A 509 5.63 36.45 19.57
#